data_AF-A0A7X6SHM6-F1
#
_entry.id   AF-A0A7X6SHM6-F1
#
_cell.length_a   1.000
_cell.length_b   1.000
_cell.length_c   1.000
_cell.angle_alpha   90.00
_cell.angle_beta   90.00
_cell.angle_gamma   90.00
#
_symmetry.space_group_name_H-M   'P 1'
#
loop_
_entity.id
_entity.type
_entity.pdbx_description
1 polymer ?
#
loop_
_entity_poly.entity_id
_entity_poly.type
_entity_poly.pdbx_seq_one_letter_code
_entity_poly.pdbx_strand_id
1 'polypeptide(L)'
;GSFGNEIAFGYLRVFIIYTIAALFIYFVIYSLYAFIGGGKKGFKKYWQNILPPSITALATCSSAASMPVNIQSIKNMGISDDIANTTVSLGTSFHKDGSNLGSVFKIMFLVYLFQTSPSFIQVLGVSLVATLLVSAVPIGGGTISEMFIITTMGFPIAALPILTIIATIIDPPATLLNVVGDSAGSMLINRLAEKRKWFKRKK
;
A
#
# COMPACT_ATOMS: atom_id res chain seq x y z
N GLY A 1 -1.41 31.08 14.80
CA GLY A 1 -0.01 31.41 15.14
C GLY A 1 0.92 30.70 14.18
N SER A 2 2.13 31.24 13.94
CA SER A 2 3.11 30.74 12.95
C SER A 2 3.30 29.21 13.00
N PHE A 3 3.42 28.66 14.22
CA PHE A 3 3.62 27.23 14.46
C PHE A 3 2.51 26.32 13.93
N GLY A 4 1.24 26.75 14.03
CA GLY A 4 0.10 25.97 13.52
C GLY A 4 0.06 25.94 11.99
N ASN A 5 0.45 27.05 11.36
CA ASN A 5 0.52 27.14 9.89
C ASN A 5 1.66 26.27 9.35
N GLU A 6 2.83 26.28 9.99
CA GLU A 6 3.99 25.47 9.57
C GLU A 6 3.70 23.96 9.65
N ILE A 7 3.04 23.50 10.70
CA ILE A 7 2.62 22.10 10.84
C ILE A 7 1.57 21.73 9.78
N ALA A 8 0.59 22.60 9.53
CA ALA A 8 -0.41 22.39 8.49
C ALA A 8 0.21 22.29 7.08
N PHE A 9 1.18 23.16 6.77
CA PHE A 9 1.96 23.05 5.53
C PHE A 9 2.79 21.77 5.47
N GLY A 10 3.32 21.32 6.61
CA GLY A 10 4.00 20.03 6.74
C GLY A 10 3.09 18.87 6.33
N TYR A 11 1.87 18.80 6.88
CA TYR A 11 0.89 17.76 6.52
C TYR A 11 0.51 17.79 5.05
N LEU A 12 0.25 18.99 4.50
CA LEU A 12 -0.09 19.14 3.09
C LEU A 12 1.06 18.68 2.18
N ARG A 13 2.31 19.04 2.52
CA ARG A 13 3.49 18.60 1.77
C ARG A 13 3.63 17.08 1.79
N VAL A 14 3.51 16.46 2.97
CA VAL A 14 3.54 14.99 3.09
C VAL A 14 2.45 14.36 2.24
N PHE A 15 1.21 14.85 2.34
CA PHE A 15 0.10 14.33 1.56
C PHE A 15 0.34 14.42 0.05
N ILE A 16 0.81 15.57 -0.46
CA ILE A 16 1.08 15.76 -1.89
C ILE A 16 2.19 14.83 -2.36
N ILE A 17 3.33 14.81 -1.68
CA ILE A 17 4.48 14.00 -2.09
C ILE A 17 4.14 12.52 -2.01
N TYR A 18 3.47 12.09 -0.93
CA TYR A 18 2.99 10.72 -0.79
C TYR A 18 2.03 10.34 -1.91
N THR A 19 1.07 11.20 -2.22
CA THR A 19 0.09 10.95 -3.28
C THR A 19 0.77 10.85 -4.63
N ILE A 20 1.75 11.70 -4.95
CA ILE A 20 2.53 11.61 -6.19
C ILE A 20 3.29 10.27 -6.26
N ALA A 21 3.95 9.87 -5.18
CA ALA A 21 4.63 8.58 -5.11
C ALA A 21 3.65 7.41 -5.28
N ALA A 22 2.47 7.51 -4.66
CA ALA A 22 1.44 6.50 -4.79
C ALA A 22 0.88 6.40 -6.22
N LEU A 23 0.62 7.53 -6.88
CA LEU A 23 0.20 7.56 -8.27
C LEU A 23 1.28 7.00 -9.20
N PHE A 24 2.57 7.26 -8.91
CA PHE A 24 3.66 6.65 -9.65
C PHE A 24 3.67 5.12 -9.53
N ILE A 25 3.55 4.59 -8.30
CA ILE A 25 3.47 3.13 -8.09
C ILE A 25 2.24 2.55 -8.80
N TYR A 26 1.08 3.18 -8.62
CA TYR A 26 -0.19 2.75 -9.18
C TYR A 26 -0.18 2.70 -10.72
N PHE A 27 0.25 3.80 -11.37
CA PHE A 27 0.21 3.91 -12.83
C PHE A 27 1.42 3.29 -13.52
N VAL A 28 2.61 3.37 -12.93
CA VAL A 28 3.85 2.95 -13.59
C VAL A 28 4.26 1.54 -13.15
N ILE A 29 4.43 1.32 -11.85
CA ILE A 29 4.96 0.05 -11.33
C ILE A 29 3.96 -1.09 -11.53
N TYR A 30 2.69 -0.91 -11.17
CA TYR A 30 1.70 -1.97 -11.35
C TYR A 30 1.32 -2.20 -12.82
N SER A 31 1.39 -1.17 -13.67
CA SER A 31 1.36 -1.35 -15.13
C SER A 31 2.50 -2.23 -15.63
N LEU A 32 3.72 -2.00 -15.13
CA LEU A 32 4.89 -2.79 -15.48
C LEU A 32 4.72 -4.24 -15.01
N TYR A 33 4.21 -4.48 -13.80
CA TYR A 33 3.92 -5.82 -13.30
C TYR A 33 2.87 -6.54 -14.16
N ALA A 34 1.78 -5.85 -14.51
CA ALA A 34 0.76 -6.38 -15.41
C ALA A 34 1.34 -6.73 -16.80
N PHE A 35 2.23 -5.89 -17.32
CA PHE A 35 2.94 -6.14 -18.58
C PHE A 35 3.93 -7.30 -18.48
N ILE A 36 4.71 -7.40 -17.40
CA ILE A 36 5.62 -8.54 -17.17
C ILE A 36 4.79 -9.82 -17.07
N GLY A 37 3.68 -9.81 -16.34
CA GLY A 37 2.75 -10.92 -16.22
C GLY A 37 2.26 -11.43 -17.57
N GLY A 38 1.51 -10.61 -18.31
CA GLY A 38 0.74 -11.03 -19.48
C GLY A 38 1.08 -10.32 -20.80
N GLY A 39 2.17 -9.57 -20.87
CA GLY A 39 2.52 -8.71 -22.00
C GLY A 39 1.48 -7.60 -22.23
N LYS A 40 1.34 -7.15 -23.50
CA LYS A 40 0.33 -6.15 -23.89
C LYS A 40 -1.10 -6.56 -23.52
N LYS A 41 -1.41 -7.86 -23.60
CA LYS A 41 -2.74 -8.39 -23.23
C LYS A 41 -2.96 -8.30 -21.72
N GLY A 42 -1.95 -8.63 -20.91
CA GLY A 42 -1.97 -8.47 -19.47
C GLY A 42 -2.21 -7.02 -19.07
N PHE A 43 -1.39 -6.09 -19.59
CA PHE A 43 -1.56 -4.65 -19.35
C PHE A 43 -2.99 -4.17 -19.66
N LYS A 44 -3.53 -4.54 -20.84
CA LYS A 44 -4.90 -4.17 -21.22
C LYS A 44 -5.94 -4.74 -20.24
N LYS A 45 -5.81 -6.02 -19.88
CA LYS A 45 -6.74 -6.69 -18.97
C LYS A 45 -6.72 -6.10 -17.56
N TYR A 46 -5.54 -5.73 -17.07
CA TYR A 46 -5.40 -5.06 -15.78
C TYR A 46 -6.22 -3.76 -15.75
N TRP A 47 -5.92 -2.84 -16.66
CA TRP A 47 -6.60 -1.53 -16.69
C TRP A 47 -8.09 -1.61 -17.02
N GLN A 48 -8.53 -2.65 -17.74
CA GLN A 48 -9.96 -2.90 -17.98
C GLN A 48 -10.73 -3.34 -16.73
N ASN A 49 -10.05 -3.88 -15.71
CA ASN A 49 -10.72 -4.50 -14.57
C ASN A 49 -10.33 -3.90 -13.21
N ILE A 50 -9.28 -3.07 -13.12
CA ILE A 50 -8.76 -2.58 -11.84
C ILE A 50 -9.59 -1.44 -11.22
N LEU A 51 -10.45 -0.78 -12.00
CA LEU A 51 -11.19 0.39 -11.52
C LEU A 51 -12.13 0.08 -10.34
N PRO A 52 -12.96 -0.99 -10.35
CA PRO A 52 -13.81 -1.33 -9.22
C PRO A 52 -13.05 -1.51 -7.88
N PRO A 53 -12.01 -2.35 -7.76
CA PRO A 53 -11.28 -2.47 -6.48
C PRO A 53 -10.55 -1.18 -6.10
N SER A 54 -10.14 -0.36 -7.07
CA SER A 54 -9.53 0.95 -6.79
C SER A 54 -10.52 1.90 -6.12
N ILE A 55 -11.75 1.99 -6.63
CA ILE A 55 -12.80 2.82 -6.05
C ILE A 55 -13.19 2.30 -4.68
N THR A 56 -13.37 0.98 -4.52
CA THR A 56 -13.70 0.38 -3.22
C THR A 56 -12.61 0.65 -2.18
N ALA A 57 -11.33 0.50 -2.56
CA ALA A 57 -10.21 0.76 -1.66
C ALA A 57 -10.15 2.22 -1.22
N LEU A 58 -10.32 3.17 -2.15
CA LEU A 58 -10.34 4.61 -1.84
C LEU A 58 -11.54 5.02 -1.00
N ALA A 59 -12.72 4.42 -1.24
CA ALA A 59 -13.95 4.78 -0.54
C ALA A 59 -14.03 4.18 0.87
N THR A 60 -13.51 2.97 1.05
CA THR A 60 -13.61 2.25 2.32
C THR A 60 -12.39 2.41 3.22
N CYS A 61 -11.25 2.80 2.64
CA CYS A 61 -9.94 2.75 3.29
C CYS A 61 -9.68 1.40 3.98
N SER A 62 -10.22 0.30 3.44
CA SER A 62 -10.03 -1.04 3.99
C SER A 62 -9.65 -2.06 2.93
N SER A 63 -8.46 -2.66 3.08
CA SER A 63 -8.01 -3.76 2.23
C SER A 63 -8.94 -4.98 2.35
N ALA A 64 -9.34 -5.32 3.58
CA ALA A 64 -10.23 -6.45 3.85
C ALA A 64 -11.62 -6.26 3.22
N ALA A 65 -12.19 -5.05 3.31
CA ALA A 65 -13.48 -4.74 2.67
C ALA A 65 -13.40 -4.77 1.14
N SER A 66 -12.21 -4.52 0.58
CA SER A 66 -11.97 -4.51 -0.87
C SER A 66 -11.68 -5.91 -1.44
N MET A 67 -11.43 -6.91 -0.61
CA MET A 67 -11.05 -8.26 -1.04
C MET A 67 -12.03 -8.89 -2.05
N PRO A 68 -13.36 -8.89 -1.82
CA PRO A 68 -14.29 -9.56 -2.74
C PRO A 68 -14.28 -8.93 -4.13
N VAL A 69 -14.24 -7.59 -4.19
CA VAL A 69 -14.18 -6.83 -5.43
C VAL A 69 -12.84 -7.06 -6.15
N ASN A 70 -11.75 -7.15 -5.39
CA ASN A 70 -10.42 -7.40 -5.93
C ASN A 70 -10.28 -8.81 -6.53
N ILE A 71 -10.76 -9.83 -5.81
CA ILE A 71 -10.80 -11.21 -6.31
C ILE A 71 -11.59 -11.29 -7.62
N GLN A 72 -12.78 -10.69 -7.66
CA GLN A 72 -13.59 -10.69 -8.88
C GLN A 72 -12.89 -9.97 -10.05
N SER A 73 -12.21 -8.85 -9.77
CA SER A 73 -11.42 -8.13 -10.77
C SER A 73 -10.32 -9.02 -11.37
N ILE A 74 -9.58 -9.73 -10.52
CA ILE A 74 -8.50 -10.64 -10.93
C ILE A 74 -9.04 -11.80 -11.78
N LYS A 75 -10.18 -12.39 -11.39
CA LYS A 75 -10.85 -13.43 -12.21
C LYS A 75 -11.22 -12.91 -13.59
N ASN A 76 -11.71 -11.68 -13.71
CA ASN A 76 -12.04 -11.05 -14.99
C ASN A 76 -10.79 -10.77 -15.88
N MET A 77 -9.60 -10.71 -15.28
CA MET A 77 -8.31 -10.67 -15.98
C MET A 77 -7.92 -12.04 -16.57
N GLY A 78 -8.68 -13.10 -16.31
CA GLY A 78 -8.46 -14.46 -16.80
C GLY A 78 -7.48 -15.27 -15.95
N ILE A 79 -7.36 -14.94 -14.66
CA ILE A 79 -6.56 -15.68 -13.67
C ILE A 79 -7.49 -16.67 -12.96
N SER A 80 -6.98 -17.85 -12.62
CA SER A 80 -7.75 -18.91 -11.96
C SER A 80 -8.21 -18.51 -10.56
N ASP A 81 -9.32 -19.10 -10.12
CA ASP A 81 -9.91 -18.86 -8.81
C ASP A 81 -8.93 -19.16 -7.67
N ASP A 82 -8.17 -20.23 -7.78
CA ASP A 82 -7.18 -20.61 -6.75
C ASP A 82 -6.11 -19.52 -6.59
N ILE A 83 -5.54 -19.05 -7.70
CA ILE A 83 -4.51 -18.00 -7.65
C ILE A 83 -5.09 -16.68 -7.15
N ALA A 84 -6.29 -16.31 -7.60
CA ALA A 84 -6.95 -15.08 -7.18
C ALA A 84 -7.25 -15.07 -5.67
N ASN A 85 -7.86 -16.13 -5.16
CA ASN A 85 -8.21 -16.22 -3.73
C ASN A 85 -6.95 -16.29 -2.85
N THR A 86 -5.99 -17.15 -3.20
CA THR A 86 -4.77 -17.30 -2.40
C THR A 86 -3.93 -16.04 -2.39
N THR A 87 -3.74 -15.40 -3.55
CA THR A 87 -2.91 -14.19 -3.63
C THR A 87 -3.54 -13.03 -2.89
N VAL A 88 -4.85 -12.78 -3.06
CA VAL A 88 -5.51 -11.66 -2.35
C VAL A 88 -5.60 -11.92 -0.84
N SER A 89 -5.85 -13.15 -0.42
CA SER A 89 -5.91 -13.51 1.00
C SER A 89 -4.57 -13.28 1.71
N LEU A 90 -3.48 -13.78 1.12
CA LEU A 90 -2.13 -13.56 1.63
C LEU A 90 -1.70 -12.10 1.48
N GLY A 91 -1.99 -11.49 0.33
CA GLY A 91 -1.63 -10.11 0.00
C GLY A 91 -2.25 -9.10 0.96
N THR A 92 -3.55 -9.24 1.27
CA THR A 92 -4.25 -8.36 2.21
C THR A 92 -3.60 -8.33 3.60
N SER A 93 -2.90 -9.41 3.99
CA SER A 93 -2.17 -9.50 5.25
C SER A 93 -0.71 -9.06 5.13
N PHE A 94 0.00 -9.47 4.08
CA PHE A 94 1.46 -9.30 4.00
C PHE A 94 1.94 -8.27 2.98
N HIS A 95 1.21 -8.09 1.89
CA HIS A 95 1.57 -7.15 0.84
C HIS A 95 0.97 -5.77 1.13
N LYS A 96 1.85 -4.84 1.52
CA LYS A 96 1.47 -3.55 2.10
C LYS A 96 2.36 -2.40 1.59
N ASP A 97 2.51 -2.29 0.27
CA ASP A 97 3.34 -1.25 -0.36
C ASP A 97 3.00 0.16 0.13
N GLY A 98 1.70 0.49 0.15
CA GLY A 98 1.23 1.79 0.61
C GLY A 98 1.49 2.02 2.09
N SER A 99 1.21 1.02 2.94
CA SER A 99 1.48 1.17 4.38
C SER A 99 2.97 1.24 4.71
N ASN A 100 3.83 0.53 3.97
CA ASN A 100 5.28 0.63 4.13
C ASN A 100 5.82 1.99 3.69
N LEU A 101 5.39 2.48 2.52
CA LEU A 101 5.70 3.84 2.08
C LEU A 101 5.21 4.85 3.13
N GLY A 102 4.00 4.67 3.65
CA GLY A 102 3.41 5.54 4.67
C GLY A 102 4.22 5.54 5.96
N SER A 103 4.73 4.39 6.39
CA SER A 103 5.62 4.29 7.56
C SER A 103 6.93 5.06 7.35
N VAL A 104 7.55 4.98 6.17
CA VAL A 104 8.74 5.79 5.84
C VAL A 104 8.43 7.28 5.93
N PHE A 105 7.34 7.74 5.33
CA PHE A 105 6.95 9.16 5.36
C PHE A 105 6.64 9.64 6.78
N LYS A 106 5.95 8.82 7.58
CA LYS A 106 5.69 9.06 9.00
C LYS A 106 6.99 9.24 9.79
N ILE A 107 7.96 8.34 9.60
CA ILE A 107 9.28 8.45 10.23
C ILE A 107 9.99 9.73 9.79
N MET A 108 10.08 9.99 8.48
CA MET A 108 10.78 11.15 7.94
C MET A 108 10.16 12.49 8.36
N PHE A 109 8.84 12.53 8.57
CA PHE A 109 8.19 13.70 9.12
C PHE A 109 8.65 13.99 10.55
N LEU A 110 8.73 12.97 11.41
CA LEU A 110 9.22 13.13 12.78
C LEU A 110 10.71 13.47 12.82
N VAL A 111 11.51 12.89 11.92
CA VAL A 111 12.93 13.23 11.74
C VAL A 111 13.08 14.71 11.43
N TYR A 112 12.26 15.25 10.52
CA TYR A 112 12.23 16.67 10.21
C TYR A 112 11.75 17.51 11.39
N LEU A 113 10.68 17.09 12.07
CA LEU A 113 10.08 17.84 13.18
C LEU A 113 11.02 17.96 14.39
N PHE A 114 11.68 16.86 14.75
CA PHE A 114 12.56 16.78 15.92
C PHE A 114 14.05 16.97 15.59
N GLN A 115 14.38 17.26 14.32
CA GLN A 115 15.75 17.51 13.85
C GLN A 115 16.72 16.37 14.21
N THR A 116 16.27 15.13 14.01
CA THR A 116 17.11 13.93 14.23
C THR A 116 17.76 13.46 12.93
N SER A 117 18.64 12.46 13.00
CA SER A 117 19.33 11.93 11.82
C SER A 117 19.54 10.42 11.94
N PRO A 118 18.47 9.61 11.83
CA PRO A 118 18.59 8.16 11.86
C PRO A 118 19.32 7.64 10.62
N SER A 119 19.93 6.45 10.76
CA SER A 119 20.53 5.78 9.59
C SER A 119 19.46 5.30 8.62
N PHE A 120 19.82 5.19 7.34
CA PHE A 120 18.93 4.65 6.31
C PHE A 120 18.41 3.23 6.66
N ILE A 121 19.29 2.37 7.17
CA ILE A 121 18.94 1.00 7.58
C ILE A 121 17.94 1.01 8.72
N GLN A 122 18.08 1.93 9.69
CA GLN A 122 17.14 2.08 10.79
C GLN A 122 15.75 2.46 10.27
N VAL A 123 15.65 3.43 9.35
CA VAL A 123 14.35 3.85 8.78
C VAL A 123 13.68 2.68 8.06
N LEU A 124 14.42 1.92 7.24
CA LEU A 124 13.87 0.76 6.54
C LEU A 124 13.45 -0.37 7.50
N GLY A 125 14.26 -0.66 8.52
CA GLY A 125 13.95 -1.70 9.50
C GLY A 125 12.70 -1.36 10.30
N VAL A 126 12.61 -0.12 10.78
CA VAL A 126 11.44 0.37 11.53
C VAL A 126 10.20 0.41 10.65
N SER A 127 10.30 0.87 9.39
CA SER A 127 9.14 0.93 8.50
C SER A 127 8.58 -0.45 8.18
N LEU A 128 9.46 -1.44 7.98
CA LEU A 128 9.06 -2.83 7.74
C LEU A 128 8.30 -3.40 8.94
N VAL A 129 8.89 -3.31 10.15
CA VAL A 129 8.25 -3.86 11.36
C VAL A 129 6.95 -3.11 11.69
N ALA A 130 6.94 -1.79 11.56
CA ALA A 130 5.74 -0.97 11.73
C ALA A 130 4.62 -1.42 10.79
N THR A 131 4.95 -1.79 9.55
CA THR A 131 3.98 -2.26 8.55
C THR A 131 3.43 -3.64 8.90
N LEU A 132 4.28 -4.56 9.35
CA LEU A 132 3.85 -5.88 9.80
C LEU A 132 2.89 -5.79 11.00
N LEU A 133 3.12 -4.85 11.91
CA LEU A 133 2.24 -4.61 13.06
C LEU A 133 0.83 -4.14 12.67
N VAL A 134 0.69 -3.37 11.59
CA VAL A 134 -0.62 -2.95 11.06
C VAL A 134 -1.47 -4.16 10.70
N SER A 135 -0.85 -5.19 10.11
CA SER A 135 -1.57 -6.39 9.67
C SER A 135 -1.72 -7.44 10.76
N ALA A 136 -0.77 -7.52 11.69
CA ALA A 136 -0.76 -8.55 12.74
C ALA A 136 -1.86 -8.36 13.79
N VAL A 137 -2.34 -7.12 13.98
CA VAL A 137 -3.32 -6.81 15.01
C VAL A 137 -4.64 -6.32 14.38
N PRO A 138 -5.74 -7.10 14.49
CA PRO A 138 -7.02 -6.77 13.84
C PRO A 138 -7.63 -5.43 14.29
N ILE A 139 -7.47 -5.06 15.56
CA ILE A 139 -8.02 -3.83 16.13
C ILE A 139 -6.88 -3.02 16.73
N GLY A 140 -6.71 -1.78 16.27
CA GLY A 140 -5.67 -0.88 16.78
C GLY A 140 -4.27 -1.11 16.22
N GLY A 141 -4.09 -1.98 15.20
CA GLY A 141 -2.80 -2.23 14.57
C GLY A 141 -2.11 -0.96 14.04
N GLY A 142 -2.89 0.01 13.52
CA GLY A 142 -2.39 1.32 13.10
C GLY A 142 -1.77 2.12 14.26
N THR A 143 -2.47 2.22 15.39
CA THR A 143 -1.98 2.92 16.58
C THR A 143 -0.79 2.21 17.22
N ILE A 144 -0.78 0.88 17.25
CA ILE A 144 0.36 0.08 17.74
C ILE A 144 1.58 0.29 16.84
N SER A 145 1.39 0.32 15.52
CA SER A 145 2.43 0.65 14.54
C SER A 145 3.02 2.05 14.76
N GLU A 146 2.17 3.04 15.01
CA GLU A 146 2.61 4.42 15.32
C GLU A 146 3.39 4.50 16.64
N MET A 147 2.90 3.84 17.68
CA MET A 147 3.60 3.75 18.96
C MET A 147 4.95 3.04 18.83
N PHE A 148 5.02 1.99 18.02
CA PHE A 148 6.27 1.30 17.72
C PHE A 148 7.27 2.24 17.03
N ILE A 149 6.84 3.04 16.05
CA ILE A 149 7.69 4.05 15.40
C ILE A 149 8.21 5.05 16.45
N ILE A 150 7.33 5.62 17.28
CA ILE A 150 7.70 6.62 18.28
C ILE A 150 8.75 6.07 19.24
N THR A 151 8.47 4.91 19.83
CA THR A 151 9.31 4.29 20.86
C THR A 151 10.66 3.84 20.30
N THR A 152 10.67 3.19 19.14
CA THR A 152 11.90 2.67 18.52
C THR A 152 12.81 3.78 17.99
N MET A 153 12.21 4.90 17.56
CA MET A 153 12.96 6.06 17.07
C MET A 153 13.32 7.06 18.18
N GLY A 154 12.86 6.84 19.42
CA GLY A 154 13.14 7.70 20.57
C GLY A 154 12.40 9.05 20.54
N PHE A 155 11.26 9.13 19.86
CA PHE A 155 10.43 10.34 19.83
C PHE A 155 9.52 10.44 21.06
N PRO A 156 9.10 11.65 21.47
CA PRO A 156 8.17 11.81 22.58
C PRO A 156 6.78 11.29 22.21
N ILE A 157 6.07 10.68 23.16
CA ILE A 157 4.71 10.17 22.97
C ILE A 157 3.70 11.27 22.55
N ALA A 158 4.01 12.53 22.87
CA ALA A 158 3.26 13.69 22.41
C ALA A 158 3.22 13.84 20.87
N ALA A 159 4.08 13.11 20.14
CA ALA A 159 4.06 13.03 18.68
C ALA A 159 2.98 12.08 18.12
N LEU A 160 2.32 11.28 18.96
CA LEU A 160 1.30 10.32 18.50
C LEU A 160 0.14 11.00 17.74
N PRO A 161 -0.49 12.08 18.24
CA PRO A 161 -1.56 12.75 17.49
C PRO A 161 -1.10 13.27 16.12
N ILE A 162 0.16 13.73 16.02
CA ILE A 162 0.77 14.20 14.78
C ILE A 162 0.88 13.04 13.77
N LEU A 163 1.37 11.89 14.21
CA LEU A 163 1.46 10.68 13.40
C LEU A 163 0.09 10.17 12.96
N THR A 164 -0.90 10.18 13.87
CA THR A 164 -2.27 9.74 13.57
C THR A 164 -2.93 10.64 12.51
N ILE A 165 -2.68 11.95 12.53
CA ILE A 165 -3.15 12.86 11.46
C ILE A 165 -2.52 12.48 10.12
N ILE A 166 -1.19 12.25 10.10
CA ILE A 166 -0.49 11.84 8.87
C ILE A 166 -1.02 10.50 8.37
N ALA A 167 -1.21 9.53 9.26
CA ALA A 167 -1.77 8.23 8.92
C ALA A 167 -3.14 8.39 8.27
N THR A 168 -4.00 9.25 8.84
CA THR A 168 -5.35 9.49 8.33
C THR A 168 -5.34 10.08 6.92
N ILE A 169 -4.51 11.09 6.65
CA ILE A 169 -4.50 11.75 5.33
C ILE A 169 -3.90 10.89 4.22
N ILE A 170 -2.95 9.99 4.54
CA ILE A 170 -2.33 9.11 3.53
C ILE A 170 -3.05 7.77 3.36
N ASP A 171 -4.00 7.44 4.25
CA ASP A 171 -4.65 6.13 4.29
C ASP A 171 -5.39 5.77 2.99
N PRO A 172 -6.20 6.64 2.37
CA PRO A 172 -6.86 6.29 1.11
C PRO A 172 -5.88 5.88 -0.01
N PRO A 173 -4.84 6.66 -0.37
CA PRO A 173 -3.87 6.24 -1.37
C PRO A 173 -3.00 5.05 -0.91
N ALA A 174 -2.72 4.90 0.40
CA ALA A 174 -2.03 3.71 0.92
C ALA A 174 -2.84 2.43 0.70
N THR A 175 -4.11 2.47 1.06
CA THR A 175 -5.02 1.35 0.93
C THR A 175 -5.27 1.00 -0.54
N LEU A 176 -5.37 2.00 -1.42
CA LEU A 176 -5.40 1.78 -2.86
C LEU A 176 -4.24 0.90 -3.31
N LEU A 177 -3.00 1.27 -2.98
CA LEU A 177 -1.81 0.51 -3.37
C LEU A 177 -1.79 -0.91 -2.82
N ASN A 178 -2.11 -1.05 -1.53
CA ASN A 178 -2.16 -2.36 -0.88
C ASN A 178 -3.11 -3.32 -1.62
N VAL A 179 -4.28 -2.82 -2.04
CA VAL A 179 -5.30 -3.64 -2.73
C VAL A 179 -4.91 -3.94 -4.17
N VAL A 180 -4.59 -2.91 -4.95
CA VAL A 180 -4.39 -3.07 -6.41
C VAL A 180 -3.04 -3.70 -6.75
N GLY A 181 -2.06 -3.59 -5.85
CA GLY A 181 -0.82 -4.33 -5.97
C GLY A 181 -1.01 -5.83 -5.76
N ASP A 182 -2.02 -6.29 -5.00
CA ASP A 182 -2.37 -7.72 -4.96
C ASP A 182 -2.86 -8.21 -6.34
N SER A 183 -3.60 -7.38 -7.09
CA SER A 183 -4.05 -7.72 -8.44
C SER A 183 -2.87 -7.79 -9.41
N ALA A 184 -1.96 -6.82 -9.35
CA ALA A 184 -0.74 -6.81 -10.15
C ALA A 184 0.22 -7.97 -9.77
N GLY A 185 0.30 -8.31 -8.48
CA GLY A 185 1.06 -9.46 -7.97
C GLY A 185 0.47 -10.79 -8.42
N SER A 186 -0.85 -10.93 -8.40
CA SER A 186 -1.56 -12.12 -8.91
C SER A 186 -1.24 -12.37 -10.38
N MET A 187 -1.08 -11.30 -11.16
CA MET A 187 -0.65 -11.37 -12.55
C MET A 187 0.78 -11.92 -12.71
N LEU A 188 1.71 -11.54 -11.84
CA LEU A 188 3.07 -12.09 -11.83
C LEU A 188 3.08 -13.56 -11.39
N ILE A 189 2.35 -13.90 -10.33
CA ILE A 189 2.23 -15.27 -9.81
C ILE A 189 1.63 -16.19 -10.88
N ASN A 190 0.57 -15.75 -11.54
CA ASN A 190 -0.04 -16.51 -12.63
C ASN A 190 0.94 -16.82 -13.77
N ARG A 191 1.81 -15.87 -14.13
CA ARG A 191 2.84 -16.11 -15.14
C ARG A 191 3.83 -17.19 -14.69
N LEU A 192 4.23 -17.18 -13.43
CA LEU A 192 5.18 -18.14 -12.85
C LEU A 192 4.56 -19.54 -12.75
N ALA A 193 3.32 -19.63 -12.29
CA ALA A 193 2.60 -20.89 -12.12
C ALA A 193 2.22 -21.54 -13.46
N GLU A 194 1.66 -20.78 -14.41
CA GLU A 194 1.10 -21.35 -15.65
C GLU A 194 2.00 -21.20 -16.90
N LYS A 195 3.26 -20.77 -16.75
CA LYS A 195 4.28 -20.67 -17.83
C LYS A 195 3.76 -20.11 -19.17
N ARG A 196 3.34 -18.83 -19.20
CA ARG A 196 2.81 -18.11 -20.38
C ARG A 196 1.55 -18.72 -21.06
N LYS A 197 0.93 -19.78 -20.51
CA LYS A 197 -0.31 -20.35 -21.06
C LYS A 197 -1.57 -19.51 -20.80
N TRP A 198 -1.44 -18.36 -20.13
CA TRP A 198 -2.47 -17.37 -19.80
C TRP A 198 -3.62 -17.25 -20.81
N PHE A 199 -3.30 -17.19 -22.11
CA PHE A 199 -4.31 -17.00 -23.16
C PHE A 199 -4.55 -18.23 -24.05
N LYS A 200 -4.03 -19.40 -23.68
CA LYS A 200 -4.18 -20.65 -24.45
C LYS A 200 -5.29 -21.57 -23.92
N ARG A 201 -5.88 -21.30 -22.75
CA ARG A 201 -7.10 -22.00 -22.30
C ARG A 201 -8.35 -21.32 -22.85
N LYS A 202 -8.68 -21.64 -24.09
CA LYS A 202 -10.06 -21.68 -24.59
C LYS A 202 -10.16 -22.82 -25.60
N LYS A 203 -10.63 -23.97 -25.12
CA LYS A 203 -11.70 -24.76 -25.72
C LYS A 203 -12.37 -25.51 -24.58
#